data_AF-A0A562LRH8-F1
#
_entry.id   AF-A0A562LRH8-F1
#
_cell.length_a   1.000
_cell.length_b   1.000
_cell.length_c   1.000
_cell.angle_alpha   90.00
_cell.angle_beta   90.00
_cell.angle_gamma   90.00
#
_symmetry.space_group_name_H-M   'P 1'
#
loop_
_entity.id
_entity.type
_entity.pdbx_description
1 polymer ?
#
loop_
_entity_poly.entity_id
_entity_poly.type
_entity_poly.pdbx_seq_one_letter_code
_entity_poly.pdbx_strand_id
1 'polypeptide(L)' 'MATARKRVGEFGSDTLMERPGQPAKDAPAYVFLASQDGSYITGQVIHIKGDTHITG' A
#
# COMPACT_ATOMS: atom_id res chain seq x y z
N MET A 1 5.89 25.45 10.13
CA MET A 1 5.77 24.29 11.04
C MET A 1 4.33 23.82 11.27
N ALA A 2 3.33 24.72 11.42
CA ALA A 2 1.92 24.33 11.63
C ALA A 2 1.30 23.48 10.50
N THR A 3 1.71 23.68 9.25
CA THR A 3 1.19 22.97 8.07
C THR A 3 1.64 21.51 7.96
N ALA A 4 2.80 21.14 8.51
CA ALA A 4 3.29 19.75 8.48
C ALA A 4 2.48 18.85 9.44
N ARG A 5 2.19 19.35 10.64
CA ARG A 5 1.43 18.60 11.66
C ARG A 5 -0.01 18.34 11.23
N LYS A 6 -0.63 19.30 10.54
CA LYS A 6 -1.95 19.13 9.92
C LYS A 6 -1.95 18.02 8.88
N ARG A 7 -0.98 18.02 7.95
CA ARG A 7 -0.85 16.99 6.90
C ARG A 7 -0.63 15.60 7.47
N VAL A 8 0.16 15.45 8.53
CA VAL A 8 0.37 14.16 9.20
C VAL A 8 -0.91 13.68 9.90
N GLY A 9 -1.67 14.58 10.52
CA GLY A 9 -2.93 14.24 11.20
C GLY A 9 -4.06 13.84 10.27
N GLU A 10 -4.07 14.35 9.04
CA GLU A 10 -5.07 14.07 8.00
C GLU A 10 -4.59 13.02 6.97
N PHE A 11 -3.39 12.43 7.17
CA PHE A 11 -2.81 11.55 6.16
C PHE A 11 -3.63 10.26 5.99
N GLY A 12 -4.09 10.00 4.75
CA GLY A 12 -4.85 8.82 4.39
C GLY A 12 -6.35 8.93 4.60
N SER A 13 -6.86 10.04 5.16
CA SER A 13 -8.31 10.27 5.33
C SER A 13 -9.04 10.52 4.01
N ASP A 14 -8.31 10.90 2.97
CA ASP A 14 -8.78 11.16 1.61
C ASP A 14 -8.80 9.91 0.71
N THR A 15 -8.31 8.77 1.21
CA THR A 15 -8.35 7.49 0.50
C THR A 15 -9.74 6.86 0.57
N LEU A 16 -10.09 5.97 -0.37
CA LEU A 16 -11.35 5.20 -0.32
C LEU A 16 -11.52 4.39 0.97
N MET A 17 -10.40 3.94 1.55
CA MET A 17 -10.38 3.23 2.82
C MET A 17 -10.38 4.15 4.05
N GLU A 18 -10.35 5.47 3.83
CA GLU A 18 -10.39 6.56 4.85
C GLU A 18 -9.36 6.42 5.98
N ARG A 19 -8.27 5.69 5.72
CA ARG A 19 -7.21 5.42 6.70
C ARG A 19 -5.86 5.20 6.02
N PRO A 20 -4.76 5.54 6.71
CA PRO A 20 -3.43 5.23 6.21
C PRO A 20 -3.18 3.71 6.14
N GLY A 21 -2.35 3.33 5.18
CA GLY A 21 -1.71 2.01 5.16
C GLY A 21 -0.87 1.81 6.42
N GLN A 22 -0.84 0.58 6.94
CA GLN A 22 0.02 0.21 8.06
C GLN A 22 1.07 -0.75 7.52
N PRO A 23 2.36 -0.66 7.94
CA PRO A 23 3.43 -1.50 7.40
C PRO A 23 3.14 -3.01 7.47
N ALA A 24 2.41 -3.44 8.50
CA ALA A 24 1.99 -4.82 8.66
C ALA A 24 1.10 -5.34 7.50
N LYS A 25 0.44 -4.45 6.74
CA LYS A 25 -0.40 -4.81 5.59
C LYS A 25 0.39 -4.99 4.30
N ASP A 26 1.61 -4.44 4.24
CA ASP A 26 2.47 -4.54 3.06
C ASP A 26 3.37 -5.79 3.12
N ALA A 27 3.77 -6.20 4.33
CA ALA A 27 4.63 -7.37 4.56
C ALA A 27 4.16 -8.67 3.87
N PRO A 28 2.86 -9.04 3.85
CA PRO A 28 2.40 -10.27 3.22
C PRO A 28 2.68 -10.35 1.71
N ALA A 29 2.71 -9.23 0.99
CA ALA A 29 2.98 -9.23 -0.44
C ALA A 29 4.44 -9.59 -0.77
N TYR A 30 5.38 -9.15 0.07
CA TYR A 30 6.77 -9.55 -0.05
C TYR A 30 6.96 -11.04 0.22
N VAL A 31 6.26 -11.56 1.26
CA VAL A 31 6.26 -12.99 1.56
C VAL A 31 5.68 -13.78 0.39
N PHE A 32 4.58 -13.31 -0.21
CA PHE A 32 3.96 -13.94 -1.37
C PHE A 32 4.93 -14.02 -2.56
N LEU A 33 5.55 -12.91 -2.95
CA LEU A 33 6.53 -12.87 -4.06
C LEU A 33 7.77 -13.73 -3.80
N ALA A 34 8.18 -13.89 -2.55
CA ALA A 34 9.32 -14.73 -2.16
C ALA A 34 8.96 -16.22 -1.98
N SER A 35 7.67 -16.53 -1.82
CA SER A 35 7.18 -17.89 -1.55
C SER A 35 6.99 -18.70 -2.84
N GLN A 36 6.78 -20.01 -2.67
CA GLN A 36 6.40 -20.89 -3.78
C GLN A 36 5.01 -20.55 -4.36
N ASP A 37 4.16 -19.84 -3.60
CA ASP A 37 2.86 -19.38 -4.08
C ASP A 37 3.00 -18.34 -5.20
N GLY A 38 4.14 -17.62 -5.25
CA GLY A 38 4.51 -16.69 -6.32
C GLY A 38 5.31 -17.34 -7.47
N SER A 39 5.46 -18.67 -7.51
CA SER A 39 6.42 -19.37 -8.41
C SER A 39 6.23 -19.12 -9.91
N TYR A 40 5.03 -18.72 -10.35
CA TYR A 40 4.73 -18.39 -11.75
C TYR A 40 4.50 -16.89 -11.99
N ILE A 41 4.68 -16.05 -10.97
CA ILE A 41 4.50 -14.60 -11.04
C ILE A 41 5.87 -13.95 -11.13
N THR A 42 6.28 -13.59 -12.35
CA THR A 42 7.56 -12.95 -12.64
C THR A 42 7.37 -11.66 -13.43
N GLY A 43 8.15 -10.63 -13.11
CA GLY A 43 8.07 -9.31 -13.75
C GLY A 43 6.81 -8.50 -13.46
N GLN A 44 5.96 -8.94 -12.52
CA GLN A 44 4.71 -8.27 -12.17
C GLN A 44 4.89 -7.31 -10.99
N VAL A 45 4.08 -6.25 -10.96
CA VAL A 45 4.05 -5.29 -9.86
C VAL A 45 2.81 -5.54 -9.01
N ILE A 46 2.99 -5.76 -7.71
CA ILE A 46 1.88 -5.86 -6.75
C ILE A 46 1.61 -4.47 -6.17
N HIS A 47 0.42 -3.93 -6.45
CA HIS A 47 -0.02 -2.64 -5.96
C HIS A 47 -0.76 -2.78 -4.62
N ILE A 48 -0.10 -2.42 -3.52
CA ILE A 48 -0.70 -2.41 -2.18
C ILE A 48 -1.08 -0.98 -1.83
N LYS A 49 -2.33 -0.61 -2.07
CA LYS A 49 -2.86 0.73 -1.80
C LYS A 49 -4.29 0.64 -1.26
N GLY A 50 -4.66 1.57 -0.40
CA GLY A 50 -6.02 1.72 0.13
C GLY A 50 -6.99 2.38 -0.86
N ASP A 51 -6.49 2.83 -2.02
CA ASP A 51 -7.21 3.53 -3.08
C ASP A 51 -6.35 3.60 -4.37
N THR A 52 -6.73 4.51 -5.27
CA THR A 52 -6.06 4.87 -6.53
C THR A 52 -6.04 3.75 -7.58
N HIS A 53 -6.93 3.86 -8.58
CA HIS A 53 -6.87 3.01 -9.76
C HIS A 53 -5.61 3.33 -10.57
N ILE A 54 -4.82 2.30 -10.84
CA ILE A 54 -3.63 2.35 -11.68
C ILE A 54 -3.81 1.26 -12.72
N THR A 55 -3.95 1.69 -13.98
CA THR A 55 -4.01 0.76 -15.12
C THR A 55 -2.64 0.09 -15.25
N GLY A 56 -2.65 -1.23 -15.31
CA GLY A 56 -1.46 -2.08 -15.45
C GLY A 56 -0.96 -2.18 -16.88
#